data_AF-A0A151DWW6-F1
#
_entry.id   AF-A0A151DWW6-F1
#
_cell.length_a   1.000
_cell.length_b   1.000
_cell.length_c   1.000
_cell.angle_alpha   90.00
_cell.angle_beta   90.00
_cell.angle_gamma   90.00
#
_symmetry.space_group_name_H-M   'P 1'
#
loop_
_entity.id
_entity.type
_entity.pdbx_description
1 polymer ?
#
loop_
_entity_poly.entity_id
_entity_poly.type
_entity_poly.pdbx_seq_one_letter_code
_entity_poly.pdbx_strand_id
1 'polypeptide(L)'
;MKKIFLVSIIITMLIIPTVAAFDISSIGDNVIEQKNVSTQEYTHSVFVEACTQTWCPPCATAASVMNDIYKSGEYDFHYVSLVSDMNIAARKRVSELDVKYIPNYVFDGNFTRYIGAGGLPDEYTNRLDLCGAREVANVSLDISVKWLGLGTLKISVTVKSNEAEDYYGYLRTYIVEKESRWDTNSGDPYHQAVIGMPIDRHLSLIKNDVQPLANSYSFEVTWPGALLGFSDIKKDNIEVVAAVYNSDTGFVDQSAASEPTSVSVNYKSFSFVNLNFLRYILNAFPMLENLLC
;
A
#
# COMPACT_ATOMS: atom_id res chain seq x y z
N MET A 1 -41.10 37.33 -41.00
CA MET A 1 -41.68 37.31 -39.64
C MET A 1 -42.90 36.42 -39.62
N LYS A 2 -42.86 35.28 -38.92
CA LYS A 2 -44.00 34.69 -38.18
C LYS A 2 -43.55 33.40 -37.48
N LYS A 3 -44.05 33.26 -36.26
CA LYS A 3 -43.68 32.33 -35.19
C LYS A 3 -44.64 31.11 -35.16
N ILE A 4 -44.05 29.93 -34.92
CA ILE A 4 -44.39 28.87 -33.94
C ILE A 4 -45.80 28.20 -33.94
N PHE A 5 -45.75 26.87 -33.69
CA PHE A 5 -46.66 25.93 -32.97
C PHE A 5 -47.31 24.85 -33.87
N LEU A 6 -46.88 23.57 -33.89
CA LEU A 6 -46.95 22.42 -32.94
C LEU A 6 -48.30 21.67 -32.93
N VAL A 7 -48.21 20.32 -32.96
CA VAL A 7 -49.21 19.25 -32.62
C VAL A 7 -50.19 18.87 -33.75
N SER A 8 -50.54 17.62 -34.09
CA SER A 8 -50.08 16.23 -33.85
C SER A 8 -51.04 15.29 -34.63
N ILE A 9 -50.70 14.00 -34.70
CA ILE A 9 -51.55 12.80 -34.87
C ILE A 9 -51.76 12.24 -36.30
N ILE A 10 -51.55 10.91 -36.34
CA ILE A 10 -52.03 9.84 -37.24
C ILE A 10 -51.04 9.43 -38.34
N ILE A 11 -50.08 8.58 -37.96
CA ILE A 11 -49.45 7.64 -38.92
C ILE A 11 -50.06 6.25 -38.70
N THR A 12 -50.50 5.76 -39.84
CA THR A 12 -51.20 4.53 -40.16
C THR A 12 -50.48 3.24 -39.78
N MET A 13 -51.33 2.31 -39.38
CA MET A 13 -51.15 0.90 -39.12
C MET A 13 -50.85 0.08 -40.39
N LEU A 14 -50.24 -1.11 -40.18
CA LEU A 14 -50.20 -2.32 -41.05
C LEU A 14 -49.14 -2.28 -42.18
N ILE A 15 -48.28 -3.29 -42.38
CA ILE A 15 -48.56 -4.73 -42.58
C ILE A 15 -47.33 -5.60 -42.18
N ILE A 16 -47.62 -6.76 -41.58
CA ILE A 16 -46.74 -7.85 -41.11
C ILE A 16 -46.39 -8.81 -42.28
N PRO A 17 -45.29 -9.57 -42.23
CA PRO A 17 -45.49 -11.03 -42.32
C PRO A 17 -44.66 -11.88 -41.33
N THR A 18 -45.42 -12.74 -40.65
CA THR A 18 -45.19 -14.16 -40.30
C THR A 18 -43.87 -14.60 -39.65
N VAL A 19 -44.00 -14.86 -38.36
CA VAL A 19 -43.19 -15.71 -37.47
C VAL A 19 -42.97 -17.12 -38.03
N ALA A 20 -41.71 -17.55 -38.05
CA ALA A 20 -41.35 -18.96 -37.90
C ALA A 20 -41.25 -19.25 -36.40
N ALA A 21 -41.99 -20.25 -35.92
CA ALA A 21 -41.94 -20.71 -34.55
C ALA A 21 -40.61 -21.46 -34.31
N PHE A 22 -39.79 -20.94 -33.40
CA PHE A 22 -38.74 -21.71 -32.73
C PHE A 22 -39.26 -22.10 -31.35
N ASP A 23 -39.30 -23.41 -31.11
CA ASP A 23 -39.61 -24.02 -29.83
C ASP A 23 -38.39 -23.82 -28.91
N ILE A 24 -38.59 -23.20 -27.74
CA ILE A 24 -37.59 -23.17 -26.67
C ILE A 24 -38.25 -23.79 -25.44
N SER A 25 -38.13 -25.11 -25.35
CA SER A 25 -38.30 -25.82 -24.09
C SER A 25 -37.03 -25.68 -23.25
N SER A 26 -37.17 -25.05 -22.09
CA SER A 26 -36.32 -25.12 -20.88
C SER A 26 -34.81 -25.00 -21.07
N ILE A 27 -34.27 -23.81 -20.78
CA ILE A 27 -32.92 -23.66 -20.23
C ILE A 27 -33.12 -22.97 -18.87
N GLY A 28 -32.76 -23.69 -17.81
CA GLY A 28 -32.88 -23.20 -16.44
C GLY A 28 -32.00 -21.97 -16.22
N ASP A 29 -32.50 -21.07 -15.39
CA ASP A 29 -31.78 -19.93 -14.87
C ASP A 29 -30.49 -20.39 -14.18
N ASN A 30 -29.37 -20.22 -14.88
CA ASN A 30 -28.09 -19.95 -14.25
C ASN A 30 -27.70 -18.55 -14.68
N VAL A 31 -28.20 -17.56 -13.95
CA VAL A 31 -27.60 -16.23 -13.93
C VAL A 31 -26.23 -16.40 -13.28
N ILE A 32 -25.24 -16.66 -14.12
CA ILE A 32 -23.84 -16.48 -13.73
C ILE A 32 -23.66 -14.98 -13.66
N GLU A 33 -23.54 -14.44 -12.44
CA GLU A 33 -22.98 -13.11 -12.23
C GLU A 33 -21.65 -13.05 -12.99
N GLN A 34 -21.62 -12.29 -14.08
CA GLN A 34 -20.37 -11.90 -14.70
C GLN A 34 -19.68 -10.96 -13.71
N LYS A 35 -18.77 -11.52 -12.92
CA LYS A 35 -17.74 -10.77 -12.23
C LYS A 35 -17.01 -9.96 -13.30
N ASN A 36 -17.22 -8.64 -13.34
CA ASN A 36 -16.44 -7.73 -14.17
C ASN A 36 -15.01 -7.76 -13.64
N VAL A 37 -14.19 -8.68 -14.15
CA VAL A 37 -12.74 -8.60 -14.00
C VAL A 37 -12.33 -7.35 -14.76
N SER A 38 -11.86 -6.32 -14.06
CA SER A 38 -11.30 -5.13 -14.68
C SER A 38 -10.09 -5.56 -15.53
N THR A 39 -10.26 -5.60 -16.84
CA THR A 39 -9.18 -5.87 -17.81
C THR A 39 -8.36 -4.61 -18.10
N GLN A 40 -8.37 -3.64 -17.19
CA GLN A 40 -7.69 -2.36 -17.40
C GLN A 40 -6.21 -2.53 -17.05
N GLU A 41 -5.33 -2.29 -18.02
CA GLU A 41 -3.90 -2.22 -17.76
C GLU A 41 -3.59 -0.92 -17.02
N TYR A 42 -2.99 -1.04 -15.83
CA TYR A 42 -2.58 0.09 -15.02
C TYR A 42 -1.20 0.56 -15.48
N THR A 43 -1.01 1.87 -15.54
CA THR A 43 0.29 2.47 -15.91
C THR A 43 1.31 2.41 -14.77
N HIS A 44 0.85 2.25 -13.53
CA HIS A 44 1.62 2.13 -12.30
C HIS A 44 0.75 1.50 -11.20
N SER A 45 1.38 1.01 -10.13
CA SER A 45 0.66 0.55 -8.94
C SER A 45 0.12 1.76 -8.17
N VAL A 46 -1.21 1.87 -8.09
CA VAL A 46 -1.91 2.96 -7.39
C VAL A 46 -1.58 2.93 -5.90
N PHE A 47 -1.48 4.09 -5.25
CA PHE A 47 -1.24 4.15 -3.81
C PHE A 47 -2.40 4.78 -3.05
N VAL A 48 -2.85 4.12 -1.98
CA VAL A 48 -3.98 4.59 -1.18
C VAL A 48 -3.62 4.79 0.29
N GLU A 49 -3.88 5.97 0.82
CA GLU A 49 -3.73 6.30 2.24
C GLU A 49 -5.11 6.36 2.91
N ALA A 50 -5.43 5.35 3.72
CA ALA A 50 -6.70 5.21 4.44
C ALA A 50 -6.63 5.92 5.80
N CYS A 51 -7.19 7.11 5.91
CA CYS A 51 -7.17 7.92 7.13
C CYS A 51 -8.32 7.50 8.05
N THR A 52 -7.99 7.02 9.26
CA THR A 52 -8.95 6.36 10.16
C THR A 52 -8.59 6.53 11.64
N GLN A 53 -9.52 6.14 12.52
CA GLN A 53 -9.37 6.06 13.99
C GLN A 53 -10.18 4.91 14.57
N THR A 54 -9.75 4.38 15.72
CA THR A 54 -10.35 3.17 16.36
C THR A 54 -11.79 3.36 16.83
N TRP A 55 -12.19 4.57 17.19
CA TRP A 55 -13.53 4.87 17.70
C TRP A 55 -14.59 5.09 16.61
N CYS A 56 -14.20 5.16 15.33
CA CYS A 56 -15.05 5.59 14.22
C CYS A 56 -15.88 4.42 13.64
N PRO A 57 -17.21 4.39 13.80
CA PRO A 57 -18.02 3.27 13.30
C PRO A 57 -18.02 3.13 11.77
N PRO A 58 -18.19 4.20 10.94
CA PRO A 58 -18.11 4.08 9.49
C PRO A 58 -16.74 3.60 8.98
N CYS A 59 -15.68 3.84 9.78
CA CYS A 59 -14.34 3.41 9.43
C CYS A 59 -14.18 1.89 9.42
N ALA A 60 -14.94 1.15 10.25
CA ALA A 60 -14.91 -0.31 10.26
C ALA A 60 -15.38 -0.88 8.91
N THR A 61 -16.52 -0.39 8.40
CA THR A 61 -17.04 -0.78 7.08
C THR A 61 -16.05 -0.44 5.96
N ALA A 62 -15.54 0.78 5.96
CA ALA A 62 -14.59 1.24 4.95
C ALA A 62 -13.30 0.39 4.95
N ALA A 63 -12.75 0.10 6.13
CA ALA A 63 -11.54 -0.72 6.29
C ALA A 63 -11.73 -2.16 5.82
N SER A 64 -12.88 -2.78 6.14
CA SER A 64 -13.23 -4.12 5.65
C SER A 64 -13.26 -4.13 4.12
N VAL A 65 -13.99 -3.20 3.51
CA VAL A 65 -14.15 -3.18 2.04
C VAL A 65 -12.82 -2.94 1.33
N MET A 66 -11.98 -2.00 1.81
CA MET A 66 -10.67 -1.79 1.18
C MET A 66 -9.80 -3.05 1.23
N ASN A 67 -9.79 -3.74 2.38
CA ASN A 67 -9.05 -4.98 2.53
C ASN A 67 -9.59 -6.10 1.63
N ASP A 68 -10.91 -6.19 1.46
CA ASP A 68 -11.53 -7.17 0.56
C ASP A 68 -11.15 -6.90 -0.91
N ILE A 69 -11.12 -5.62 -1.31
CA ILE A 69 -10.62 -5.21 -2.64
C ILE A 69 -9.13 -5.54 -2.80
N TYR A 70 -8.30 -5.25 -1.80
CA TYR A 70 -6.87 -5.56 -1.87
C TYR A 70 -6.61 -7.06 -1.98
N LYS A 71 -7.32 -7.87 -1.19
CA LYS A 71 -7.19 -9.33 -1.18
C LYS A 71 -7.75 -10.00 -2.44
N SER A 72 -8.63 -9.31 -3.19
CA SER A 72 -9.16 -9.88 -4.44
C SER A 72 -8.06 -10.04 -5.50
N GLY A 73 -7.02 -9.20 -5.44
CA GLY A 73 -5.95 -9.16 -6.43
C GLY A 73 -6.39 -8.66 -7.82
N GLU A 74 -7.58 -8.07 -7.91
CA GLU A 74 -8.14 -7.59 -9.19
C GLU A 74 -7.64 -6.21 -9.59
N TYR A 75 -7.02 -5.49 -8.66
CA TYR A 75 -6.54 -4.11 -8.83
C TYR A 75 -5.05 -4.05 -8.51
N ASP A 76 -4.27 -3.32 -9.34
CA ASP A 76 -2.85 -3.09 -9.10
C ASP A 76 -2.66 -1.85 -8.20
N PHE A 77 -2.68 -2.07 -6.89
CA PHE A 77 -2.51 -1.01 -5.91
C PHE A 77 -1.89 -1.51 -4.61
N HIS A 78 -1.30 -0.57 -3.87
CA HIS A 78 -0.91 -0.75 -2.48
C HIS A 78 -1.68 0.23 -1.60
N TYR A 79 -1.96 -0.14 -0.35
CA TYR A 79 -2.59 0.77 0.59
C TYR A 79 -2.03 0.65 1.99
N VAL A 80 -2.22 1.71 2.78
CA VAL A 80 -1.86 1.76 4.19
C VAL A 80 -2.99 2.38 5.00
N SER A 81 -3.21 1.88 6.21
CA SER A 81 -4.16 2.43 7.19
C SER A 81 -3.45 3.34 8.17
N LEU A 82 -3.77 4.63 8.13
CA LEU A 82 -3.28 5.65 9.03
C LEU A 82 -4.19 5.74 10.26
N VAL A 83 -4.02 4.82 11.21
CA VAL A 83 -4.75 4.79 12.50
C VAL A 83 -4.22 5.90 13.43
N SER A 84 -4.73 7.11 13.21
CA SER A 84 -4.12 8.35 13.70
C SER A 84 -4.28 8.62 15.21
N ASP A 85 -5.24 7.98 15.85
CA ASP A 85 -5.38 8.01 17.31
C ASP A 85 -4.33 7.13 18.00
N MET A 86 -3.84 6.08 17.34
CA MET A 86 -2.92 5.09 17.91
C MET A 86 -1.44 5.30 17.55
N ASN A 87 -1.13 5.93 16.41
CA ASN A 87 0.25 6.13 15.97
C ASN A 87 0.56 7.60 15.62
N ILE A 88 1.65 8.13 16.19
CA ILE A 88 2.04 9.53 15.99
C ILE A 88 2.52 9.83 14.56
N ALA A 89 3.18 8.88 13.89
CA ALA A 89 3.61 9.06 12.51
C ALA A 89 2.37 9.07 11.58
N ALA A 90 1.43 8.16 11.80
CA ALA A 90 0.15 8.16 11.11
C ALA A 90 -0.62 9.48 11.34
N ARG A 91 -0.68 9.97 12.59
CA ARG A 91 -1.31 11.26 12.92
C ARG A 91 -0.67 12.44 12.18
N LYS A 92 0.66 12.51 12.16
CA LYS A 92 1.39 13.53 11.41
C LYS A 92 1.01 13.48 9.94
N ARG A 93 1.00 12.29 9.33
CA ARG A 93 0.64 12.12 7.93
C ARG A 93 -0.80 12.52 7.61
N VAL A 94 -1.75 12.14 8.46
CA VAL A 94 -3.17 12.57 8.33
C VAL A 94 -3.29 14.09 8.38
N SER A 95 -2.50 14.76 9.22
CA SER A 95 -2.45 16.23 9.27
C SER A 95 -1.86 16.84 8.00
N GLU A 96 -0.81 16.25 7.43
CA GLU A 96 -0.20 16.70 6.16
C GLU A 96 -1.18 16.56 4.98
N LEU A 97 -2.10 15.60 5.04
CA LEU A 97 -3.12 15.34 4.01
C LEU A 97 -4.34 16.28 4.10
N ASP A 98 -4.38 17.21 5.08
CA ASP A 98 -5.50 18.09 5.42
C ASP A 98 -6.83 17.32 5.56
N VAL A 99 -6.82 16.25 6.34
CA VAL A 99 -7.99 15.39 6.56
C VAL A 99 -8.87 15.97 7.67
N LYS A 100 -10.11 16.32 7.33
CA LYS A 100 -11.10 16.91 8.26
C LYS A 100 -12.16 15.94 8.76
N TYR A 101 -12.39 14.87 8.00
CA TYR A 101 -13.41 13.85 8.27
C TYR A 101 -12.81 12.47 8.03
N ILE A 102 -13.30 11.48 8.77
CA ILE A 102 -12.90 10.07 8.63
C ILE A 102 -14.16 9.18 8.51
N PRO A 103 -14.08 8.03 7.81
CA PRO A 103 -12.93 7.58 7.02
C PRO A 103 -12.68 8.49 5.80
N ASN A 104 -11.41 8.69 5.45
CA ASN A 104 -11.02 9.44 4.25
C ASN A 104 -9.89 8.69 3.55
N TYR A 105 -10.15 8.25 2.33
CA TYR A 105 -9.22 7.49 1.51
C TYR A 105 -8.66 8.41 0.45
N VAL A 106 -7.35 8.65 0.51
CA VAL A 106 -6.62 9.51 -0.42
C VAL A 106 -5.92 8.61 -1.44
N PHE A 107 -6.29 8.74 -2.71
CA PHE A 107 -5.78 7.93 -3.81
C PHE A 107 -4.73 8.74 -4.59
N ASP A 108 -3.62 8.08 -4.94
CA ASP A 108 -2.50 8.63 -5.72
C ASP A 108 -2.02 10.01 -5.27
N GLY A 109 -1.72 10.16 -3.98
CA GLY A 109 -1.22 11.44 -3.48
C GLY A 109 -2.22 12.57 -3.65
N ASN A 110 -3.52 12.26 -3.51
CA ASN A 110 -4.63 13.19 -3.58
C ASN A 110 -5.05 13.61 -5.00
N PHE A 111 -4.76 12.80 -6.01
CA PHE A 111 -5.40 12.94 -7.32
C PHE A 111 -6.93 12.84 -7.19
N THR A 112 -7.40 11.87 -6.40
CA THR A 112 -8.78 11.78 -5.96
C THR A 112 -8.85 11.36 -4.49
N ARG A 113 -10.00 11.59 -3.86
CA ARG A 113 -10.27 11.13 -2.50
C ARG A 113 -11.73 10.70 -2.35
N TYR A 114 -11.99 9.86 -1.36
CA TYR A 114 -13.34 9.48 -0.95
C TYR A 114 -13.51 9.62 0.56
N ILE A 115 -14.61 10.22 0.99
CA ILE A 115 -14.94 10.45 2.40
C ILE A 115 -16.21 9.67 2.74
N GLY A 116 -16.15 8.87 3.79
CA GLY A 116 -17.27 8.06 4.27
C GLY A 116 -17.21 6.60 3.82
N ALA A 117 -18.33 5.90 4.02
CA ALA A 117 -18.47 4.47 3.75
C ALA A 117 -19.71 4.12 2.92
N GLY A 118 -20.37 5.12 2.33
CA GLY A 118 -21.50 4.90 1.42
C GLY A 118 -21.02 4.49 0.03
N GLY A 119 -21.87 3.85 -0.78
CA GLY A 119 -21.54 3.53 -2.18
C GLY A 119 -20.32 2.61 -2.38
N LEU A 120 -19.85 1.95 -1.30
CA LEU A 120 -18.79 0.96 -1.38
C LEU A 120 -19.36 -0.38 -1.87
N PRO A 121 -18.60 -1.17 -2.67
CA PRO A 121 -17.19 -0.96 -3.06
C PRO A 121 -16.95 -0.01 -4.23
N ASP A 122 -17.99 0.36 -5.00
CA ASP A 122 -17.89 1.08 -6.28
C ASP A 122 -17.12 2.41 -6.17
N GLU A 123 -17.27 3.16 -5.09
CA GLU A 123 -16.54 4.42 -4.90
C GLU A 123 -15.02 4.22 -4.79
N TYR A 124 -14.55 3.06 -4.32
CA TYR A 124 -13.11 2.74 -4.29
C TYR A 124 -12.63 2.22 -5.61
N THR A 125 -13.32 1.23 -6.20
CA THR A 125 -12.88 0.60 -7.45
C THR A 125 -12.86 1.59 -8.61
N ASN A 126 -13.88 2.46 -8.74
CA ASN A 126 -13.89 3.51 -9.76
C ASN A 126 -12.70 4.49 -9.60
N ARG A 127 -12.26 4.77 -8.37
CA ARG A 127 -11.10 5.65 -8.13
C ARG A 127 -9.78 4.96 -8.42
N LEU A 128 -9.66 3.67 -8.08
CA LEU A 128 -8.51 2.86 -8.48
C LEU A 128 -8.36 2.89 -10.00
N ASP A 129 -9.44 2.68 -10.75
CA ASP A 129 -9.42 2.69 -12.22
C ASP A 129 -9.08 4.07 -12.81
N LEU A 130 -9.60 5.15 -12.22
CA LEU A 130 -9.23 6.53 -12.61
C LEU A 130 -7.75 6.83 -12.35
N CYS A 131 -7.23 6.36 -11.22
CA CYS A 131 -5.83 6.50 -10.83
C CYS A 131 -4.92 5.69 -11.74
N GLY A 132 -5.20 4.40 -11.92
CA GLY A 132 -4.42 3.48 -12.74
C GLY A 132 -4.40 3.81 -14.23
N ALA A 133 -5.39 4.57 -14.71
CA ALA A 133 -5.43 5.09 -16.09
C ALA A 133 -4.52 6.32 -16.32
N ARG A 134 -3.99 6.98 -15.28
CA ARG A 134 -3.22 8.21 -15.46
C ARG A 134 -1.93 7.93 -16.20
N GLU A 135 -1.55 8.84 -17.07
CA GLU A 135 -0.16 8.93 -17.51
C GLU A 135 0.69 9.47 -16.35
N VAL A 136 1.75 8.74 -16.01
CA VAL A 136 2.69 9.06 -14.93
C VAL A 136 4.12 9.03 -15.45
N ALA A 137 5.04 9.65 -14.71
CA ALA A 137 6.46 9.51 -15.03
C ALA A 137 6.90 8.06 -14.87
N ASN A 138 7.72 7.56 -15.80
CA ASN A 138 8.26 6.20 -15.76
C ASN A 138 9.37 6.09 -14.70
N VAL A 139 8.96 5.76 -13.49
CA VAL A 139 9.83 5.58 -12.33
C VAL A 139 9.78 4.12 -11.86
N SER A 140 10.95 3.53 -11.64
CA SER A 140 11.09 2.23 -10.97
C SER A 140 11.37 2.43 -9.48
N LEU A 141 10.75 1.59 -8.66
CA LEU A 141 10.85 1.61 -7.20
C LEU A 141 11.09 0.19 -6.69
N ASP A 142 12.26 -0.03 -6.10
CA ASP A 142 12.66 -1.31 -5.51
C ASP A 142 12.82 -1.17 -4.00
N ILE A 143 12.32 -2.13 -3.24
CA ILE A 143 12.41 -2.17 -1.78
C ILE A 143 13.06 -3.50 -1.37
N SER A 144 14.06 -3.42 -0.49
CA SER A 144 14.64 -4.58 0.18
C SER A 144 14.52 -4.41 1.69
N VAL A 145 13.83 -5.35 2.33
CA VAL A 145 13.66 -5.37 3.79
C VAL A 145 14.39 -6.57 4.39
N LYS A 146 15.25 -6.31 5.38
CA LYS A 146 15.94 -7.33 6.16
C LYS A 146 15.48 -7.28 7.61
N TRP A 147 15.02 -8.42 8.11
CA TRP A 147 14.71 -8.63 9.51
C TRP A 147 16.00 -8.88 10.29
N LEU A 148 16.35 -7.96 11.19
CA LEU A 148 17.55 -8.05 12.03
C LEU A 148 17.27 -8.70 13.41
N GLY A 149 16.00 -9.00 13.72
CA GLY A 149 15.59 -9.53 15.02
C GLY A 149 14.99 -8.45 15.92
N LEU A 150 14.18 -8.89 16.90
CA LEU A 150 13.60 -8.02 17.94
C LEU A 150 12.91 -6.77 17.37
N GLY A 151 12.10 -6.92 16.32
CA GLY A 151 11.39 -5.81 15.67
C GLY A 151 12.29 -4.81 14.93
N THR A 152 13.58 -5.11 14.74
CA THR A 152 14.51 -4.23 14.01
C THR A 152 14.54 -4.60 12.53
N LEU A 153 14.35 -3.58 11.68
CA LEU A 153 14.35 -3.72 10.23
C LEU A 153 15.50 -2.91 9.63
N LYS A 154 16.20 -3.49 8.65
CA LYS A 154 17.04 -2.73 7.73
C LYS A 154 16.30 -2.61 6.40
N ILE A 155 16.03 -1.38 6.00
CA ILE A 155 15.21 -1.04 4.85
C ILE A 155 16.10 -0.30 3.85
N SER A 156 16.17 -0.83 2.64
CA SER A 156 16.86 -0.21 1.51
C SER A 156 15.84 0.05 0.42
N VAL A 157 15.75 1.28 -0.07
CA VAL A 157 14.84 1.67 -1.16
C VAL A 157 15.66 2.28 -2.29
N THR A 158 15.46 1.80 -3.50
CA THR A 158 16.09 2.32 -4.71
C THR A 158 15.00 2.90 -5.62
N VAL A 159 15.18 4.16 -6.01
CA VAL A 159 14.30 4.83 -6.98
C VAL A 159 15.12 5.12 -8.22
N LYS A 160 14.58 4.82 -9.39
CA LYS A 160 15.22 5.10 -10.68
C LYS A 160 14.24 5.78 -11.62
N SER A 161 14.65 6.89 -12.23
CA SER A 161 13.94 7.49 -13.35
C SER A 161 14.37 6.80 -14.64
N ASN A 162 13.41 6.34 -15.43
CA ASN A 162 13.63 5.82 -16.78
C ASN A 162 13.36 6.88 -17.86
N GLU A 163 13.13 8.13 -17.45
CA GLU A 163 12.80 9.23 -18.35
C GLU A 163 14.00 9.79 -19.12
N ALA A 164 13.67 10.55 -20.17
CA ALA A 164 14.64 11.33 -20.92
C ALA A 164 15.20 12.51 -20.11
N GLU A 165 14.37 13.11 -19.26
CA GLU A 165 14.61 14.35 -18.53
C GLU A 165 14.92 14.11 -17.04
N ASP A 166 15.34 15.18 -16.35
CA ASP A 166 15.48 15.18 -14.89
C ASP A 166 14.14 14.88 -14.21
N TYR A 167 14.19 14.10 -13.12
CA TYR A 167 13.02 13.79 -12.31
C TYR A 167 13.16 14.32 -10.89
N TYR A 168 12.15 15.06 -10.44
CA TYR A 168 12.06 15.58 -9.08
C TYR A 168 10.85 14.97 -8.39
N GLY A 169 11.08 14.36 -7.23
CA GLY A 169 10.04 13.65 -6.52
C GLY A 169 10.18 13.71 -5.02
N TYR A 170 9.34 12.95 -4.35
CA TYR A 170 9.35 12.78 -2.92
C TYR A 170 9.13 11.30 -2.60
N LEU A 171 10.06 10.67 -1.89
CA LEU A 171 9.96 9.29 -1.45
C LEU A 171 9.41 9.22 -0.04
N ARG A 172 8.41 8.36 0.16
CA ARG A 172 7.94 7.99 1.49
C ARG A 172 7.84 6.48 1.64
N THR A 173 8.16 5.99 2.82
CA THR A 173 7.99 4.59 3.21
C THR A 173 7.10 4.48 4.45
N TYR A 174 6.40 3.37 4.54
CA TYR A 174 5.49 3.00 5.60
C TYR A 174 5.84 1.58 6.03
N ILE A 175 6.01 1.36 7.33
CA ILE A 175 6.06 0.03 7.91
C ILE A 175 4.66 -0.25 8.42
N VAL A 176 4.08 -1.35 7.98
CA VAL A 176 2.71 -1.73 8.31
C VAL A 176 2.64 -3.09 8.99
N GLU A 177 1.67 -3.24 9.88
CA GLU A 177 1.16 -4.55 10.30
C GLU A 177 0.03 -4.97 9.34
N LYS A 178 0.19 -6.11 8.66
CA LYS A 178 -0.83 -6.66 7.74
C LYS A 178 -2.13 -6.94 8.49
N GLU A 179 -2.03 -7.51 9.68
CA GLU A 179 -3.07 -7.57 10.70
C GLU A 179 -2.65 -6.73 11.89
N SER A 180 -3.34 -5.61 12.13
CA SER A 180 -2.96 -4.63 13.13
C SER A 180 -3.22 -5.11 14.54
N ARG A 181 -2.39 -4.65 15.48
CA ARG A 181 -2.68 -4.67 16.92
C ARG A 181 -3.84 -3.76 17.34
N TRP A 182 -4.37 -2.94 16.44
CA TRP A 182 -5.45 -1.99 16.72
C TRP A 182 -6.72 -2.40 16.01
N ASP A 183 -7.79 -2.47 16.78
CA ASP A 183 -9.10 -2.84 16.28
C ASP A 183 -9.88 -1.63 15.77
N THR A 184 -10.73 -1.90 14.78
CA THR A 184 -11.82 -1.03 14.38
C THR A 184 -12.86 -0.93 15.52
N ASN A 185 -13.81 0.00 15.38
CA ASN A 185 -14.90 0.12 16.34
C ASN A 185 -15.78 -1.16 16.45
N SER A 186 -15.74 -2.02 15.42
CA SER A 186 -16.47 -3.29 15.39
C SER A 186 -15.74 -4.45 16.08
N GLY A 187 -14.50 -4.25 16.53
CA GLY A 187 -13.68 -5.26 17.20
C GLY A 187 -12.81 -6.12 16.26
N ASP A 188 -12.86 -5.87 14.96
CA ASP A 188 -11.96 -6.51 13.98
C ASP A 188 -10.66 -5.70 13.83
N PRO A 189 -9.50 -6.33 13.63
CA PRO A 189 -8.23 -5.61 13.44
C PRO A 189 -8.24 -4.77 12.17
N TYR A 190 -7.65 -3.57 12.22
CA TYR A 190 -7.29 -2.86 10.99
C TYR A 190 -6.28 -3.68 10.17
N HIS A 191 -6.27 -3.45 8.85
CA HIS A 191 -5.29 -4.07 7.96
C HIS A 191 -4.33 -3.03 7.36
N GLN A 192 -3.10 -3.45 7.11
CA GLN A 192 -2.02 -2.58 6.63
C GLN A 192 -1.81 -1.34 7.50
N ALA A 193 -1.91 -1.48 8.82
CA ALA A 193 -1.85 -0.34 9.74
C ALA A 193 -0.42 0.16 9.95
N VAL A 194 -0.21 1.46 9.77
CA VAL A 194 1.11 2.09 9.86
C VAL A 194 1.62 2.12 11.30
N ILE A 195 2.78 1.49 11.52
CA ILE A 195 3.52 1.53 12.79
C ILE A 195 4.76 2.42 12.72
N GLY A 196 5.26 2.73 11.52
CA GLY A 196 6.41 3.62 11.33
C GLY A 196 6.53 4.18 9.91
N MET A 197 7.26 5.28 9.75
CA MET A 197 7.52 5.94 8.47
C MET A 197 9.00 6.36 8.38
N PRO A 198 9.92 5.42 8.10
CA PRO A 198 11.35 5.62 8.36
C PRO A 198 12.09 6.44 7.28
N ILE A 199 11.55 6.52 6.06
CA ILE A 199 12.07 7.34 4.95
C ILE A 199 10.97 8.29 4.50
N ASP A 200 11.30 9.58 4.45
CA ASP A 200 10.41 10.71 4.14
C ASP A 200 11.30 11.85 3.57
N ARG A 201 11.60 11.84 2.26
CA ARG A 201 12.71 12.62 1.66
C ARG A 201 12.40 13.10 0.24
N HIS A 202 12.94 14.25 -0.13
CA HIS A 202 12.97 14.71 -1.53
C HIS A 202 13.94 13.87 -2.37
N LEU A 203 13.61 13.75 -3.66
CA LEU A 203 14.39 13.08 -4.69
C LEU A 203 14.76 14.08 -5.78
N SER A 204 15.99 13.98 -6.28
CA SER A 204 16.44 14.67 -7.48
C SER A 204 17.27 13.68 -8.29
N LEU A 205 16.67 13.11 -9.32
CA LEU A 205 17.27 12.13 -10.21
C LEU A 205 17.69 12.87 -11.48
N ILE A 206 18.93 13.34 -11.47
CA ILE A 206 19.48 14.20 -12.52
C ILE A 206 20.10 13.34 -13.61
N LYS A 207 19.75 13.60 -14.85
CA LYS A 207 20.37 12.92 -15.97
C LYS A 207 21.63 13.65 -16.39
N ASN A 208 22.73 12.92 -16.43
CA ASN A 208 23.98 13.44 -16.97
C ASN A 208 24.70 12.33 -17.74
N ASP A 209 25.08 12.62 -18.98
CA ASP A 209 25.82 11.71 -19.88
C ASP A 209 27.15 11.21 -19.27
N VAL A 210 27.67 11.92 -18.27
CA VAL A 210 28.92 11.58 -17.56
C VAL A 210 28.68 10.65 -16.36
N GLN A 211 27.48 10.61 -15.79
CA GLN A 211 27.14 9.89 -14.57
C GLN A 211 25.80 9.14 -14.74
N PRO A 212 25.76 8.02 -15.48
CA PRO A 212 24.52 7.30 -15.76
C PRO A 212 23.83 6.71 -14.51
N LEU A 213 24.50 6.67 -13.36
CA LEU A 213 23.91 6.29 -12.06
C LEU A 213 23.16 7.44 -11.37
N ALA A 214 23.30 8.69 -11.83
CA ALA A 214 22.62 9.84 -11.22
C ALA A 214 21.09 9.83 -11.43
N ASN A 215 20.58 8.97 -12.33
CA ASN A 215 19.16 8.71 -12.50
C ASN A 215 18.59 7.69 -11.50
N SER A 216 19.43 7.13 -10.62
CA SER A 216 19.06 6.16 -9.60
C SER A 216 19.58 6.61 -8.23
N TYR A 217 18.74 6.52 -7.20
CA TYR A 217 19.15 6.86 -5.84
C TYR A 217 18.71 5.78 -4.85
N SER A 218 19.58 5.44 -3.92
CA SER A 218 19.32 4.43 -2.89
C SER A 218 19.36 5.05 -1.50
N PHE A 219 18.32 4.82 -0.72
CA PHE A 219 18.24 5.20 0.68
C PHE A 219 18.29 3.94 1.53
N GLU A 220 19.04 4.01 2.63
CA GLU A 220 19.13 2.91 3.59
C GLU A 220 18.87 3.45 5.00
N VAL A 221 18.02 2.76 5.75
CA VAL A 221 17.71 3.08 7.14
C VAL A 221 17.59 1.81 7.97
N THR A 222 18.09 1.85 9.20
CA THR A 222 17.77 0.84 10.21
C THR A 222 16.68 1.40 11.10
N TRP A 223 15.50 0.81 11.05
CA TRP A 223 14.36 1.18 11.88
C TRP A 223 14.37 0.35 13.18
N PRO A 224 14.57 0.99 14.36
CA PRO A 224 14.74 0.29 15.63
C PRO A 224 13.39 0.05 16.32
N GLY A 225 12.53 -0.82 15.76
CA GLY A 225 11.17 -1.03 16.24
C GLY A 225 11.06 -1.29 17.75
N ALA A 226 11.94 -2.10 18.33
CA ALA A 226 11.95 -2.35 19.78
C ALA A 226 12.12 -1.08 20.63
N LEU A 227 12.98 -0.14 20.22
CA LEU A 227 13.16 1.13 20.93
C LEU A 227 11.95 2.06 20.79
N LEU A 228 11.10 1.79 19.80
CA LEU A 228 9.88 2.54 19.49
C LEU A 228 8.61 1.86 20.03
N GLY A 229 8.74 0.80 20.84
CA GLY A 229 7.61 0.07 21.44
C GLY A 229 7.05 -1.06 20.58
N PHE A 230 7.75 -1.45 19.52
CA PHE A 230 7.36 -2.52 18.58
C PHE A 230 8.29 -3.74 18.67
N SER A 231 8.71 -4.11 19.87
CA SER A 231 9.57 -5.28 20.10
C SER A 231 8.84 -6.61 19.89
N ASP A 232 7.51 -6.58 19.91
CA ASP A 232 6.59 -7.70 19.84
C ASP A 232 6.10 -8.02 18.41
N ILE A 233 6.44 -7.19 17.42
CA ILE A 233 6.04 -7.40 16.03
C ILE A 233 6.60 -8.73 15.50
N LYS A 234 5.81 -9.37 14.63
CA LYS A 234 6.17 -10.64 14.01
C LYS A 234 6.59 -10.41 12.57
N LYS A 235 7.71 -11.02 12.16
CA LYS A 235 8.29 -10.84 10.82
C LYS A 235 7.28 -11.06 9.68
N ASP A 236 6.47 -12.11 9.80
CA ASP A 236 5.46 -12.52 8.82
C ASP A 236 4.20 -11.64 8.82
N ASN A 237 4.03 -10.77 9.81
CA ASN A 237 2.95 -9.79 9.88
C ASN A 237 3.39 -8.38 9.45
N ILE A 238 4.65 -8.21 9.04
CA ILE A 238 5.19 -6.90 8.65
C ILE A 238 5.39 -6.82 7.15
N GLU A 239 5.06 -5.66 6.60
CA GLU A 239 5.36 -5.26 5.23
C GLU A 239 5.89 -3.81 5.23
N VAL A 240 6.74 -3.49 4.26
CA VAL A 240 7.14 -2.09 3.99
C VAL A 240 6.56 -1.69 2.66
N VAL A 241 5.72 -0.66 2.69
CA VAL A 241 5.13 -0.04 1.49
C VAL A 241 5.85 1.28 1.22
N ALA A 242 6.15 1.60 -0.03
CA ALA A 242 6.73 2.88 -0.42
C ALA A 242 5.97 3.50 -1.58
N ALA A 243 5.99 4.83 -1.64
CA ALA A 243 5.41 5.61 -2.72
C ALA A 243 6.36 6.75 -3.11
N VAL A 244 6.46 6.98 -4.42
CA VAL A 244 7.18 8.11 -5.02
C VAL A 244 6.14 9.10 -5.54
N TYR A 245 6.17 10.31 -4.99
CA TYR A 245 5.28 11.40 -5.38
C TYR A 245 6.03 12.34 -6.32
N ASN A 246 5.40 12.70 -7.44
CA ASN A 246 5.88 13.71 -8.36
C ASN A 246 5.93 15.08 -7.67
N SER A 247 7.03 15.82 -7.78
CA SER A 247 7.15 17.13 -7.11
C SER A 247 6.28 18.23 -7.74
N ASP A 248 5.98 18.12 -9.03
CA ASP A 248 5.21 19.14 -9.75
C ASP A 248 3.71 19.01 -9.48
N THR A 249 3.21 17.78 -9.42
CA THR A 249 1.77 17.51 -9.24
C THR A 249 1.39 17.14 -7.81
N GLY A 250 2.34 16.61 -7.02
CA GLY A 250 2.08 16.00 -5.72
C GLY A 250 1.43 14.61 -5.78
N PHE A 251 1.15 14.08 -6.98
CA PHE A 251 0.53 12.76 -7.17
C PHE A 251 1.57 11.65 -7.16
N VAL A 252 1.14 10.42 -6.93
CA VAL A 252 2.03 9.25 -6.93
C VAL A 252 2.37 8.87 -8.37
N ASP A 253 3.65 8.68 -8.68
CA ASP A 253 4.08 8.13 -9.97
C ASP A 253 4.33 6.61 -9.87
N GLN A 254 4.70 6.11 -8.68
CA GLN A 254 4.89 4.68 -8.46
C GLN A 254 4.75 4.31 -6.98
N SER A 255 4.24 3.11 -6.71
CA SER A 255 4.30 2.48 -5.38
C SER A 255 4.79 1.04 -5.45
N ALA A 256 5.29 0.53 -4.33
CA ALA A 256 5.76 -0.84 -4.22
C ALA A 256 5.66 -1.32 -2.76
N ALA A 257 5.67 -2.63 -2.55
CA ALA A 257 5.73 -3.23 -1.22
C ALA A 257 6.75 -4.37 -1.15
N SER A 258 7.33 -4.59 0.03
CA SER A 258 8.24 -5.71 0.30
C SER A 258 8.09 -6.22 1.74
N GLU A 259 8.08 -7.54 1.87
CA GLU A 259 8.12 -8.21 3.17
C GLU A 259 9.57 -8.41 3.68
N PRO A 260 9.79 -8.46 5.01
CA PRO A 260 11.10 -8.74 5.59
C PRO A 260 11.63 -10.13 5.27
N THR A 261 12.84 -10.19 4.72
CA THR A 261 13.61 -11.43 4.58
C THR A 261 14.59 -11.59 5.75
N SER A 262 14.83 -12.83 6.18
CA SER A 262 15.84 -13.10 7.22
C SER A 262 17.25 -12.91 6.65
N VAL A 263 18.17 -12.39 7.46
CA VAL A 263 19.59 -12.40 7.11
C VAL A 263 20.09 -13.84 7.21
N SER A 264 20.55 -14.41 6.10
CA SER A 264 21.21 -15.72 6.11
C SER A 264 22.57 -15.59 6.82
N VAL A 265 22.65 -16.04 8.07
CA VAL A 265 23.92 -16.15 8.78
C VAL A 265 24.65 -17.38 8.25
N ASN A 266 25.71 -17.17 7.48
CA ASN A 266 26.56 -18.28 7.03
C ASN A 266 27.50 -18.65 8.19
N TYR A 267 27.15 -19.69 8.97
CA TYR A 267 27.90 -20.15 10.15
C TYR A 267 29.30 -20.71 9.84
N LYS A 268 29.79 -20.65 8.59
CA LYS A 268 31.04 -21.30 8.16
C LYS A 268 32.36 -20.63 8.62
N SER A 269 32.37 -19.55 9.40
CA SER A 269 33.64 -18.92 9.84
C SER A 269 33.90 -18.86 11.36
N PHE A 270 33.01 -19.36 12.22
CA PHE A 270 33.38 -19.56 13.63
C PHE A 270 34.03 -20.94 13.81
N SER A 271 35.22 -21.09 13.22
CA SER A 271 36.16 -22.15 13.57
C SER A 271 36.65 -21.90 15.00
N PHE A 272 36.09 -22.66 15.94
CA PHE A 272 36.63 -22.96 17.28
C PHE A 272 37.29 -21.78 18.01
N VAL A 273 36.52 -21.08 18.83
CA VAL A 273 37.10 -20.54 20.07
C VAL A 273 37.66 -21.75 20.82
N ASN A 274 38.99 -21.83 20.86
CA ASN A 274 39.73 -22.91 21.48
C ASN A 274 39.22 -23.08 22.93
N LEU A 275 38.51 -24.18 23.23
CA LEU A 275 37.95 -24.47 24.55
C LEU A 275 39.03 -24.44 25.66
N ASN A 276 40.31 -24.56 25.29
CA ASN A 276 41.43 -24.38 26.22
C ASN A 276 41.60 -22.92 26.70
N PHE A 277 41.22 -21.91 25.90
CA PHE A 277 41.28 -20.51 26.29
C PHE A 277 40.20 -20.16 27.33
N LEU A 278 38.99 -20.71 27.16
CA LEU A 278 37.91 -20.55 28.15
C LEU A 278 38.25 -21.26 29.47
N ARG A 279 38.93 -22.41 29.40
CA ARG A 279 39.43 -23.15 30.57
C ARG A 279 40.56 -22.40 31.29
N TYR A 280 41.38 -21.65 30.57
CA TYR A 280 42.43 -20.81 31.16
C TYR A 280 41.85 -19.62 31.92
N ILE A 281 40.77 -19.00 31.41
CA ILE A 281 40.07 -17.90 32.09
C ILE A 281 39.35 -18.40 33.34
N LEU A 282 38.69 -19.56 33.28
CA LEU A 282 38.00 -20.15 34.44
C LEU A 282 38.97 -20.61 35.54
N ASN A 283 40.18 -21.08 35.17
CA ASN A 283 41.19 -21.48 36.15
C ASN A 283 42.02 -20.30 36.70
N ALA A 284 41.99 -19.13 36.07
CA ALA A 284 42.72 -17.93 36.50
C ALA A 284 41.99 -17.11 37.59
N PHE A 285 40.72 -17.43 37.89
CA PHE A 285 39.93 -16.76 38.93
C PHE A 285 39.15 -17.79 39.77
N PRO A 286 39.70 -18.31 40.88
CA PRO A 286 39.00 -19.28 41.73
C PRO A 286 37.87 -18.66 42.58
N MET A 287 37.46 -17.42 42.30
CA MET A 287 36.45 -16.70 43.10
C MET A 287 35.09 -16.66 42.40
N LEU A 288 34.65 -17.79 41.85
CA LEU A 288 33.34 -17.92 41.20
C LEU A 288 32.64 -19.26 41.49
N GLU A 289 32.96 -19.90 42.62
CA GLU A 289 32.19 -21.05 43.13
C GLU A 289 31.03 -20.67 44.06
N ASN A 290 30.87 -19.40 44.47
CA ASN A 290 29.86 -18.99 45.46
C ASN A 290 28.64 -18.22 44.92
N LEU A 291 28.28 -18.37 43.64
CA LEU A 291 27.07 -17.74 43.08
C LEU A 291 26.00 -18.75 42.61
N LEU A 292 26.08 -20.00 43.07
CA LEU A 292 25.01 -20.98 42.92
C LEU A 292 24.71 -21.65 44.28
N CYS A 293 24.04 -20.91 45.15
CA CYS A 293 23.12 -21.39 46.18
C CYS A 293 21.86 -20.53 46.12
#